data_AF-A0A4Q5VE01-F1
#
_entry.id   AF-A0A4Q5VE01-F1
#
_cell.length_a   1.000
_cell.length_b   1.000
_cell.length_c   1.000
_cell.angle_alpha   90.00
_cell.angle_beta   90.00
_cell.angle_gamma   90.00
#
_symmetry.space_group_name_H-M   'P 1'
#
loop_
_entity.id
_entity.type
_entity.pdbx_description
1 polymer ?
#
loop_
_entity_poly.entity_id
_entity_poly.type
_entity_poly.pdbx_seq_one_letter_code
_entity_poly.pdbx_strand_id
1 'polypeptide(L)'
;MNASYSVVVKADASEIIVNAVNENIDSKMLPLGFTFDSKLSRYVKFVGNIKEKAKIFEALRDIGILFSDGKEWCPAELFEYFREQGFVNGTFKRISWIKPTEYIIREI
;
A
#
# COMPACT_ATOMS: atom_id res chain seq x y z
N MET A 1 9.60 4.94 21.29
CA MET A 1 8.47 4.11 20.80
C MET A 1 8.79 3.74 19.36
N ASN A 2 8.90 2.44 19.04
CA ASN A 2 9.05 2.03 17.65
C ASN A 2 7.68 2.14 16.98
N ALA A 3 7.58 2.89 15.89
CA ALA A 3 6.32 3.01 15.16
C ALA A 3 5.89 1.65 14.61
N SER A 4 4.59 1.41 14.63
CA SER A 4 3.94 0.24 14.03
C SER A 4 3.05 0.75 12.90
N TYR A 5 3.32 0.31 11.67
CA TYR A 5 2.54 0.68 10.49
C TYR A 5 2.78 -0.29 9.34
N SER A 6 1.83 -0.30 8.40
CA SER A 6 1.94 -1.08 7.17
C SER A 6 1.79 -0.16 5.96
N VAL A 7 2.60 -0.39 4.93
CA VAL A 7 2.70 0.50 3.78
C VAL A 7 2.85 -0.25 2.46
N VAL A 8 2.09 0.15 1.45
CA VAL A 8 2.31 -0.26 0.06
C VAL A 8 3.58 0.42 -0.42
N VAL A 9 4.60 -0.37 -0.77
CA VAL A 9 5.91 0.13 -1.24
C VAL A 9 6.13 -0.06 -2.74
N LYS A 10 5.35 -0.93 -3.39
CA LYS A 10 5.45 -1.20 -4.82
C LYS A 10 4.10 -1.62 -5.41
N ALA A 11 3.78 -1.07 -6.57
CA ALA A 11 2.58 -1.39 -7.35
C ALA A 11 2.67 -1.03 -8.85
N ASP A 12 3.87 -0.75 -9.36
CA ASP A 12 4.15 -0.34 -10.74
C ASP A 12 3.92 -1.49 -11.76
N ALA A 13 4.22 -2.73 -11.37
CA ALA A 13 4.07 -3.93 -12.21
C ALA A 13 2.80 -4.74 -11.86
N SER A 14 2.73 -6.02 -12.25
CA SER A 14 1.64 -6.94 -11.88
C SER A 14 1.69 -7.42 -10.42
N GLU A 15 2.49 -6.78 -9.56
CA GLU A 15 2.64 -7.12 -8.15
C GLU A 15 2.32 -5.93 -7.25
N ILE A 16 1.74 -6.20 -6.09
CA ILE A 16 1.55 -5.25 -5.00
C ILE A 16 2.35 -5.78 -3.80
N ILE A 17 3.23 -4.95 -3.26
CA ILE A 17 4.06 -5.29 -2.09
C ILE A 17 3.70 -4.37 -0.93
N VAL A 18 3.41 -4.98 0.22
CA VAL A 18 3.16 -4.27 1.48
C VAL A 18 4.20 -4.68 2.52
N ASN A 19 4.93 -3.70 3.05
CA ASN A 19 5.81 -3.92 4.19
C ASN A 19 5.01 -3.69 5.48
N ALA A 20 5.15 -4.60 6.44
CA ALA A 20 4.59 -4.45 7.78
C ALA A 20 5.72 -4.17 8.77
N VAL A 21 5.70 -3.00 9.39
CA VAL A 21 6.69 -2.56 10.38
C VAL A 21 6.12 -2.80 11.76
N ASN A 22 6.66 -3.78 12.48
CA ASN A 22 6.24 -4.15 13.84
C ASN A 22 4.74 -4.49 14.00
N GLU A 23 4.06 -4.89 12.92
CA GLU A 23 2.64 -5.27 12.94
C GLU A 23 2.45 -6.67 12.34
N ASN A 24 1.59 -7.49 12.98
CA ASN A 24 0.99 -8.66 12.32
C ASN A 24 -0.41 -8.25 11.86
N ILE A 25 -0.62 -8.29 10.56
CA ILE A 25 -1.90 -7.95 9.91
C ILE A 25 -2.43 -9.11 9.06
N ASP A 26 -2.03 -10.35 9.36
CA ASP A 26 -2.39 -11.55 8.59
C ASP A 26 -3.91 -11.69 8.41
N SER A 27 -4.67 -11.45 9.48
CA SER A 27 -6.14 -11.54 9.47
C SER A 27 -6.80 -10.57 8.49
N LYS A 28 -6.11 -9.49 8.10
CA LYS A 28 -6.57 -8.52 7.11
C LYS A 28 -6.00 -8.79 5.72
N MET A 29 -4.74 -9.25 5.64
CA MET A 29 -4.02 -9.42 4.38
C MET A 29 -4.33 -10.73 3.66
N LEU A 30 -4.41 -11.84 4.39
CA LEU A 30 -4.65 -13.16 3.79
C LEU A 30 -6.01 -13.25 3.08
N PRO A 31 -7.12 -12.71 3.63
CA PRO A 31 -8.41 -12.70 2.93
C PRO A 31 -8.40 -11.88 1.63
N LEU A 32 -7.52 -10.88 1.50
CA LEU A 32 -7.33 -10.11 0.26
C LEU A 32 -6.49 -10.89 -0.78
N GLY A 33 -6.02 -12.08 -0.43
CA GLY A 33 -5.21 -12.96 -1.29
C GLY A 33 -3.76 -12.54 -1.39
N PHE A 34 -3.23 -11.87 -0.36
CA PHE A 34 -1.79 -11.70 -0.19
C PHE A 34 -1.17 -12.96 0.41
N THR A 35 0.08 -13.24 0.06
CA THR A 35 0.93 -14.21 0.73
C THR A 35 2.00 -13.49 1.53
N PHE A 36 2.33 -14.00 2.72
CA PHE A 36 3.41 -13.45 3.53
C PHE A 36 4.74 -14.13 3.18
N ASP A 37 5.71 -13.32 2.76
CA ASP A 37 7.10 -13.74 2.57
C ASP A 37 7.86 -13.50 3.88
N SER A 38 8.04 -14.57 4.66
CA SER A 38 8.74 -14.51 5.95
C SER A 38 10.22 -14.18 5.83
N LYS A 39 10.87 -14.42 4.67
CA LYS A 39 12.28 -14.10 4.46
C LYS A 39 12.50 -12.60 4.31
N LEU A 40 11.54 -11.92 3.68
CA LEU A 40 11.58 -10.49 3.40
C LEU A 40 10.64 -9.67 4.28
N SER A 41 9.90 -10.32 5.18
CA SER A 41 8.93 -9.71 6.10
C SER A 41 7.94 -8.78 5.41
N ARG A 42 7.34 -9.27 4.31
CA ARG A 42 6.43 -8.48 3.46
C ARG A 42 5.29 -9.33 2.92
N TYR A 43 4.18 -8.68 2.64
CA TYR A 43 3.05 -9.29 1.94
C TYR A 43 3.14 -9.01 0.44
N VAL A 44 2.87 -10.03 -0.38
CA VAL A 44 2.91 -9.94 -1.83
C VAL A 44 1.59 -10.43 -2.43
N LYS A 45 1.06 -9.71 -3.40
CA LYS A 45 -0.08 -10.15 -4.22
C LYS A 45 0.17 -9.84 -5.68
N PHE A 46 -0.04 -10.83 -6.54
CA PHE A 46 -0.09 -10.62 -7.99
C PHE A 46 -1.50 -10.22 -8.42
N VAL A 47 -1.58 -9.28 -9.35
CA VAL A 47 -2.83 -8.75 -9.92
C VAL A 47 -2.76 -8.79 -11.43
N GLY A 48 -3.85 -9.24 -12.07
CA GLY A 48 -3.89 -9.49 -13.50
C GLY A 48 -4.28 -8.28 -14.35
N ASN A 49 -4.95 -7.28 -13.77
CA ASN A 49 -5.40 -6.10 -14.50
C ASN A 49 -5.56 -4.87 -13.59
N ILE A 50 -5.74 -3.71 -14.23
CA ILE A 50 -5.87 -2.41 -13.56
C ILE A 50 -7.09 -2.32 -12.63
N LYS A 51 -8.23 -2.91 -13.01
CA LYS A 51 -9.46 -2.86 -12.19
C LYS A 51 -9.32 -3.69 -10.91
N GLU A 52 -8.68 -4.85 -11.01
CA GLU A 52 -8.33 -5.67 -9.84
C GLU A 52 -7.37 -4.91 -8.92
N LYS A 53 -6.32 -4.30 -9.50
CA LYS A 53 -5.35 -3.50 -8.73
C LYS A 53 -6.03 -2.35 -7.98
N ALA A 54 -6.91 -1.60 -8.64
CA ALA A 54 -7.68 -0.53 -8.02
C ALA A 54 -8.57 -1.01 -6.87
N LYS A 55 -9.26 -2.15 -7.02
CA LYS A 55 -10.05 -2.76 -5.93
C LYS A 55 -9.19 -3.14 -4.73
N ILE A 56 -7.98 -3.66 -4.98
CA ILE A 56 -7.05 -3.97 -3.89
C ILE A 56 -6.57 -2.68 -3.21
N PHE A 57 -6.28 -1.62 -3.96
CA PHE A 57 -5.94 -0.31 -3.39
C PHE A 57 -7.05 0.21 -2.49
N GLU A 58 -8.31 0.12 -2.93
CA GLU A 58 -9.46 0.51 -2.12
C GLU A 58 -9.55 -0.31 -0.81
N ALA A 59 -9.42 -1.63 -0.90
CA ALA A 59 -9.44 -2.50 0.26
C ALA A 59 -8.28 -2.22 1.24
N LEU A 60 -7.07 -1.97 0.73
CA LEU A 60 -5.89 -1.63 1.55
C LEU A 60 -6.09 -0.31 2.28
N ARG A 61 -6.66 0.71 1.61
CA ARG A 61 -7.05 1.99 2.23
C ARG A 61 -8.02 1.74 3.38
N ASP A 62 -9.07 0.95 3.15
CA ASP A 62 -10.14 0.73 4.13
C ASP A 62 -9.64 0.05 5.41
N ILE A 63 -8.60 -0.78 5.31
CA ILE A 63 -7.96 -1.41 6.47
C ILE A 63 -6.85 -0.57 7.11
N GLY A 64 -6.61 0.64 6.60
CA GLY A 64 -5.71 1.64 7.15
C GLY A 64 -4.26 1.57 6.67
N ILE A 65 -3.97 0.86 5.59
CA ILE A 65 -2.62 0.76 5.03
C ILE A 65 -2.25 2.07 4.34
N LEU A 66 -1.01 2.49 4.56
CA LEU A 66 -0.44 3.71 4.00
C LEU A 66 0.04 3.45 2.57
N PHE A 67 0.09 4.49 1.74
CA PHE A 67 0.62 4.42 0.38
C PHE A 67 1.91 5.24 0.31
N SER A 68 3.02 4.61 -0.08
CA SER A 68 4.31 5.27 -0.13
C SER A 68 4.37 6.33 -1.21
N ASP A 69 4.91 7.48 -0.83
CA ASP A 69 5.44 8.50 -1.70
C ASP A 69 6.85 8.12 -2.20
N GLY A 70 7.28 8.65 -3.34
CA GLY A 70 8.60 8.34 -3.88
C GLY A 70 8.86 8.83 -5.29
N LYS A 71 9.96 8.35 -5.86
CA LYS A 71 10.29 8.56 -7.28
C LYS A 71 9.50 7.57 -8.14
N GLU A 72 9.30 7.92 -9.41
CA GLU A 72 8.54 7.14 -10.40
C GLU A 72 7.05 7.03 -10.06
N TRP A 73 6.31 6.13 -10.75
CA TRP A 73 4.89 5.84 -10.48
C TRP A 73 4.71 5.15 -9.12
N CYS A 74 4.85 5.94 -8.05
CA CYS A 74 4.77 5.46 -6.68
C CYS A 74 3.32 5.05 -6.32
N PRO A 75 3.12 4.22 -5.27
CA PRO A 75 1.80 3.80 -4.82
C PRO A 75 0.83 4.96 -4.53
N ALA A 76 1.30 6.09 -3.99
CA ALA A 76 0.45 7.25 -3.74
C ALA A 76 -0.06 7.87 -5.06
N GLU A 77 0.83 8.12 -6.02
CA GLU A 77 0.47 8.65 -7.35
C GLU A 77 -0.43 7.68 -8.13
N LEU A 78 -0.19 6.37 -8.00
CA LEU A 78 -1.03 5.36 -8.64
C LEU A 78 -2.46 5.35 -8.06
N PHE A 79 -2.61 5.60 -6.76
CA PHE A 79 -3.93 5.76 -6.14
C PHE A 79 -4.65 6.99 -6.72
N GLU A 80 -3.95 8.13 -6.82
CA GLU A 80 -4.50 9.35 -7.40
C GLU A 80 -4.91 9.13 -8.86
N TYR A 81 -4.10 8.44 -9.65
CA TYR A 81 -4.45 8.05 -11.00
C TYR A 81 -5.71 7.18 -11.05
N PHE A 82 -5.83 6.15 -10.19
CA PHE A 82 -7.07 5.37 -10.12
C PHE A 82 -8.29 6.21 -9.75
N ARG A 83 -8.11 7.22 -8.89
CA ARG A 83 -9.16 8.16 -8.49
C ARG A 83 -9.58 9.05 -9.67
N GLU A 84 -8.63 9.58 -10.42
CA GLU A 84 -8.89 10.36 -11.64
C GLU A 84 -9.60 9.55 -12.73
N GLN A 85 -9.27 8.26 -12.85
CA GLN A 85 -9.96 7.34 -13.77
C GLN A 85 -11.32 6.84 -13.25
N GLY A 86 -11.72 7.21 -12.03
CA GLY A 86 -12.98 6.79 -11.41
C GLY A 86 -13.02 5.32 -10.94
N PHE A 87 -11.86 4.68 -10.79
CA PHE A 87 -11.78 3.30 -10.29
C PHE A 87 -11.84 3.20 -8.76
N VAL A 88 -11.41 4.26 -8.07
CA VAL A 88 -11.50 4.40 -6.60
C VAL A 88 -11.99 5.80 -6.26
N ASN A 89 -12.47 6.01 -5.04
CA ASN A 89 -12.95 7.31 -4.56
C ASN A 89 -12.39 7.66 -3.18
N GLY A 90 -12.69 8.84 -2.66
CA GLY A 90 -12.35 9.23 -1.28
C GLY A 90 -10.88 9.58 -1.06
N THR A 91 -10.53 9.76 0.21
CA THR A 91 -9.19 10.11 0.65
C THR A 91 -8.35 8.88 1.01
N PHE A 92 -7.04 9.03 1.02
CA PHE A 92 -6.13 7.98 1.49
C PHE A 92 -4.96 8.57 2.28
N LYS A 93 -4.23 7.72 3.02
CA LYS A 93 -3.05 8.14 3.77
C LYS A 93 -1.78 7.92 2.97
N ARG A 94 -1.13 9.02 2.61
CA ARG A 94 0.20 9.04 1.98
C ARG A 94 1.27 9.12 3.04
N ILE A 95 2.33 8.33 2.92
CA ILE A 95 3.52 8.39 3.77
C ILE A 95 4.75 8.78 2.96
N SER A 96 5.47 9.80 3.42
CA SER A 96 6.70 10.30 2.79
C SER A 96 7.84 10.29 3.79
N TRP A 97 8.96 9.63 3.45
CA TRP A 97 10.15 9.59 4.31
C TRP A 97 11.03 10.80 4.06
N ILE A 98 11.37 11.51 5.12
CA ILE A 98 12.39 12.58 5.12
C ILE A 98 13.77 11.95 5.37
N LYS A 99 13.82 10.95 6.27
CA LYS A 99 14.98 10.13 6.61
C LYS A 99 14.51 8.69 6.88
N PRO A 100 15.39 7.68 6.95
CA PRO A 100 14.98 6.29 7.19
C PRO A 100 14.08 6.08 8.41
N THR A 101 14.23 6.90 9.45
CA THR A 101 13.44 6.82 10.70
C THR A 101 12.46 7.97 10.88
N GLU A 102 12.40 8.92 9.94
CA GLU A 102 11.60 10.15 10.05
C GLU A 102 10.71 10.29 8.82
N TYR A 103 9.40 10.32 9.04
CA TYR A 103 8.41 10.36 7.97
C TYR A 103 7.22 11.25 8.35
N ILE A 104 6.48 11.70 7.33
CA ILE A 104 5.24 12.46 7.47
C ILE A 104 4.11 11.64 6.86
N ILE A 105 2.97 11.59 7.54
CA ILE A 105 1.73 11.02 7.00
C ILE A 105 0.78 12.17 6.71
N ARG A 106 0.17 12.16 5.52
CA ARG A 106 -0.86 13.13 5.11
C ARG A 106 -2.09 12.39 4.60
N GLU A 107 -3.25 12.96 4.85
CA GLU A 107 -4.50 12.54 4.19
C GLU A 107 -4.66 13.36 2.91
N ILE A 108 -4.87 12.66 1.78
CA ILE A 108 -4.91 13.17 0.40
C ILE A 108 -6.24 12.81 -0.25
#